data_AF-A0A023FBG5-F1
#
_entry.id   AF-A0A023FBG5-F1
#
_cell.length_a   1.000
_cell.length_b   1.000
_cell.length_c   1.000
_cell.angle_alpha   90.00
_cell.angle_beta   90.00
_cell.angle_gamma   90.00
#
_symmetry.space_group_name_H-M   'P 1'
#
loop_
_entity.id
_entity.type
_entity.pdbx_description
1 polymer ?
#
loop_
_entity_poly.entity_id
_entity_poly.type
_entity_poly.pdbx_seq_one_letter_code
_entity_poly.pdbx_strand_id
1 'polypeptide(L)' 'GFFTWALVTGVGVGALMFPPLTAPIAGYLGFGSAGVAAGSMAAGAQSYVANVAAGSVFAKLQAAAMLSPTP' A
#
# COMPACT_ATOMS: atom_id res chain seq x y z
N GLY A 1 -0.08 -13.08 1.28
CA GLY A 1 -0.84 -14.01 2.14
C GLY A 1 -1.82 -13.24 3.01
N PHE A 2 -2.70 -13.93 3.73
CA PHE A 2 -3.75 -13.31 4.55
C PHE A 2 -3.18 -12.30 5.57
N PHE A 3 -2.13 -12.66 6.31
CA PHE A 3 -1.52 -11.77 7.31
C PHE A 3 -0.90 -10.50 6.71
N THR A 4 -0.22 -10.62 5.56
CA THR A 4 0.33 -9.44 4.86
C THR A 4 -0.78 -8.55 4.30
N TRP A 5 -1.86 -9.14 3.81
CA TRP A 5 -3.04 -8.39 3.41
C TRP A 5 -3.72 -7.66 4.57
N ALA A 6 -3.93 -8.35 5.69
CA ALA A 6 -4.56 -7.79 6.89
C ALA A 6 -3.71 -6.63 7.46
N LEU A 7 -2.39 -6.79 7.49
CA LEU A 7 -1.47 -5.73 7.90
C LEU A 7 -1.51 -4.53 6.96
N VAL A 8 -1.35 -4.73 5.65
CA VAL A 8 -1.38 -3.64 4.65
C VAL A 8 -2.72 -2.90 4.69
N THR A 9 -3.83 -3.62 4.87
CA THR A 9 -5.16 -3.02 4.96
C THR A 9 -5.34 -2.26 6.27
N GLY A 10 -5.01 -2.87 7.41
CA GLY A 10 -5.17 -2.23 8.73
C GLY A 10 -4.29 -0.99 8.89
N VAL A 11 -3.00 -1.12 8.59
CA VAL A 11 -2.04 -0.01 8.60
C VAL A 11 -2.43 1.05 7.56
N GLY A 12 -2.88 0.61 6.38
CA GLY A 12 -3.33 1.50 5.32
C GLY A 12 -4.55 2.34 5.69
N VAL A 13 -5.55 1.76 6.36
CA VAL A 13 -6.70 2.52 6.87
C VAL A 13 -6.24 3.58 7.86
N GLY A 14 -5.37 3.23 8.80
CA GLY A 14 -4.78 4.20 9.73
C GLY A 14 -4.04 5.33 9.01
N ALA A 15 -3.20 4.98 8.03
CA ALA A 15 -2.44 5.95 7.25
C ALA A 15 -3.34 6.88 6.43
N LEU A 16 -4.48 6.39 5.91
CA LEU A 16 -5.45 7.18 5.15
C LEU A 16 -6.26 8.14 6.03
N MET A 17 -6.39 7.87 7.33
CA MET A 17 -7.00 8.80 8.29
C MET A 17 -6.07 9.98 8.63
N PHE A 18 -4.76 9.85 8.36
CA PHE A 18 -3.76 10.89 8.57
C PHE A 18 -3.02 11.17 7.26
N PRO A 19 -3.57 12.04 6.37
CA PRO A 19 -3.03 12.26 5.03
C PRO A 19 -1.51 12.52 4.93
N PRO A 20 -0.88 13.27 5.87
CA PRO A 20 0.58 13.46 5.83
C PRO A 20 1.40 12.17 6.01
N LEU A 21 0.82 11.14 6.65
CA LEU A 21 1.48 9.87 6.92
C LEU A 21 1.22 8.82 5.83
N THR A 22 0.27 9.06 4.92
CA THR A 22 -0.12 8.07 3.91
C THR A 22 1.05 7.67 3.00
N ALA A 23 1.80 8.64 2.48
CA ALA A 23 2.93 8.38 1.59
C ALA A 23 4.13 7.69 2.28
N PRO A 24 4.61 8.17 3.45
CA PRO A 24 5.67 7.48 4.20
C PRO A 24 5.31 6.04 4.54
N ILE A 25 4.08 5.81 5.02
CA ILE A 25 3.61 4.48 5.41
C ILE A 25 3.46 3.58 4.18
N ALA A 26 2.97 4.11 3.06
CA ALA A 26 2.94 3.38 1.80
C ALA A 26 4.36 2.93 1.38
N GLY A 27 5.36 3.80 1.53
CA GLY A 27 6.78 3.46 1.35
C GLY A 27 7.23 2.27 2.20
N TYR A 28 6.96 2.29 3.50
CA TYR A 28 7.31 1.18 4.41
C TYR A 28 6.58 -0.13 4.09
N LEU A 29 5.36 -0.07 3.57
CA LEU A 29 4.60 -1.23 3.12
C LEU A 29 5.11 -1.79 1.79
N GLY A 30 5.96 -1.05 1.07
CA GLY A 30 6.57 -1.43 -0.19
C GLY A 30 5.85 -0.89 -1.44
N PHE A 31 5.08 0.18 -1.30
CA PHE A 31 4.62 0.98 -2.42
C PHE A 31 5.63 2.08 -2.73
N GLY A 32 6.00 2.21 -4.00
CA GLY A 32 6.88 3.28 -4.48
C GLY A 32 6.40 3.86 -5.81
N SER A 33 7.22 4.75 -6.36
CA SER A 33 6.97 5.43 -7.64
C SER A 33 6.90 4.45 -8.83
N ALA A 34 7.67 3.36 -8.78
CA ALA A 34 7.63 2.27 -9.76
C ALA A 34 6.47 1.27 -9.53
N GLY A 35 5.66 1.47 -8.49
CA GLY A 35 4.61 0.56 -8.07
C GLY A 35 5.00 -0.30 -6.86
N VAL A 36 4.52 -1.53 -6.83
CA VAL A 36 4.70 -2.43 -5.68
C VAL A 36 6.06 -3.12 -5.78
N ALA A 37 6.91 -2.91 -4.78
CA ALA A 37 8.24 -3.52 -4.71
C ALA A 37 8.14 -5.05 -4.58
N ALA A 38 8.90 -5.79 -5.37
CA ALA A 38 8.93 -7.25 -5.30
C ALA A 38 9.40 -7.74 -3.93
N GLY A 39 8.75 -8.78 -3.39
CA GLY A 39 9.06 -9.31 -2.05
C GLY A 39 8.57 -8.45 -0.88
N SER A 40 7.88 -7.34 -1.13
CA SER A 40 7.34 -6.47 -0.08
C SER A 40 6.04 -7.00 0.55
N MET A 41 5.61 -6.34 1.63
CA MET A 41 4.31 -6.60 2.25
C MET A 41 3.16 -6.32 1.29
N ALA A 42 3.26 -5.24 0.50
CA ALA A 42 2.31 -4.92 -0.56
C ALA A 42 2.25 -5.99 -1.65
N ALA A 43 3.39 -6.56 -2.07
CA ALA A 43 3.40 -7.68 -3.03
C ALA A 43 2.70 -8.93 -2.44
N GLY A 44 2.96 -9.21 -1.16
CA GLY A 44 2.27 -10.29 -0.44
C GLY A 44 0.77 -10.07 -0.32
N ALA A 45 0.34 -8.83 -0.08
CA ALA A 45 -1.07 -8.46 -0.03
C ALA A 45 -1.73 -8.62 -1.40
N GLN A 46 -1.10 -8.12 -2.47
CA GLN A 46 -1.62 -8.23 -3.84
C GLN A 46 -1.76 -9.69 -4.28
N SER A 47 -0.78 -10.52 -3.95
CA SER A 47 -0.83 -11.97 -4.22
C SER A 47 -2.00 -12.68 -3.52
N TYR A 48 -2.49 -12.15 -2.39
CA TYR A 48 -3.64 -12.73 -1.68
C TYR A 48 -4.99 -12.28 -2.25
N VAL A 49 -5.13 -11.00 -2.58
CA VAL A 49 -6.42 -10.42 -3.00
C VAL A 49 -6.75 -10.77 -4.45
N ALA A 50 -5.74 -11.16 -5.25
CA ALA A 50 -5.79 -11.46 -6.69
C ALA A 50 -6.22 -10.26 -7.56
N ASN A 51 -7.34 -9.60 -7.25
CA ASN A 51 -7.82 -8.40 -7.92
C ASN A 51 -7.96 -7.23 -6.94
N VAL A 52 -7.18 -6.17 -7.15
CA VAL A 52 -7.29 -4.94 -6.37
C VAL A 52 -8.48 -4.14 -6.87
N ALA A 53 -9.57 -4.12 -6.09
CA ALA A 53 -10.72 -3.29 -6.40
C ALA A 53 -10.34 -1.79 -6.41
N ALA A 54 -10.85 -1.06 -7.40
CA ALA A 54 -10.71 0.38 -7.47
C ALA A 54 -11.30 1.03 -6.21
N GLY A 55 -10.58 1.99 -5.63
CA GLY A 55 -10.98 2.65 -4.38
C GLY A 55 -10.69 1.87 -3.09
N SER A 56 -10.17 0.64 -3.18
CA SER A 56 -9.68 -0.11 -2.01
C SER A 56 -8.52 0.62 -1.32
N VAL A 57 -8.25 0.24 -0.06
CA VAL A 57 -7.11 0.75 0.72
C VAL A 57 -5.80 0.60 -0.05
N PHE A 58 -5.62 -0.55 -0.71
CA PHE A 58 -4.45 -0.82 -1.54
C PHE A 58 -4.33 0.17 -2.71
N ALA A 59 -5.43 0.39 -3.46
CA ALA A 59 -5.44 1.34 -4.56
C ALA A 59 -5.15 2.78 -4.10
N LYS A 60 -5.66 3.16 -2.92
CA LYS A 60 -5.41 4.49 -2.33
C LYS A 60 -3.96 4.66 -1.86
N LEU A 61 -3.38 3.65 -1.22
CA LEU A 61 -1.97 3.65 -0.83
C LEU A 61 -1.04 3.69 -2.05
N GLN A 62 -1.37 2.92 -3.09
CA GLN A 62 -0.61 2.93 -4.34
C GLN A 62 -0.67 4.29 -5.03
N ALA A 63 -1.84 4.93 -5.08
CA ALA A 63 -1.97 6.28 -5.60
C ALA A 63 -1.16 7.29 -4.78
N ALA A 64 -1.20 7.21 -3.45
CA ALA A 64 -0.42 8.08 -2.57
C ALA A 64 1.10 7.90 -2.77
N ALA A 65 1.56 6.66 -2.92
CA ALA A 65 2.97 6.36 -3.19
C ALA A 65 3.43 6.84 -4.58
N MET A 66 2.55 6.85 -5.59
CA MET A 66 2.87 7.39 -6.91
C MET A 66 2.93 8.92 -6.93
N LEU A 67 2.14 9.58 -6.07
CA LEU A 67 2.15 11.04 -5.92
C LEU A 67 3.31 11.55 -5.06
N SER A 68 3.89 10.69 -4.24
CA SER A 68 5.09 10.97 -3.45
C SER A 68 6.31 10.49 -4.22
N PRO A 69 7.07 11.36 -4.90
CA PRO A 69 8.39 11.01 -5.41
C PRO A 69 9.34 10.90 -4.22
N THR A 70 9.18 9.84 -3.42
CA THR A 70 10.25 9.43 -2.51
C THR A 70 11.35 8.84 -3.39
N PRO A 71 12.58 9.40 -3.30
CA PRO A 71 13.73 9.00 -4.10
C PRO A 71 14.14 7.54 -3.88
#